data_AF-A0A7Y3MYN2-F1
#
_entry.id   AF-A0A7Y3MYN2-F1
#
_cell.length_a   1.000
_cell.length_b   1.000
_cell.length_c   1.000
_cell.angle_alpha   90.00
_cell.angle_beta   90.00
_cell.angle_gamma   90.00
#
_symmetry.space_group_name_H-M   'P 1'
#
loop_
_entity.id
_entity.type
_entity.pdbx_description
1 polymer ?
#
loop_
_entity_poly.entity_id
_entity_poly.type
_entity_poly.pdbx_seq_one_letter_code
_entity_poly.pdbx_strand_id
1 'polypeptide(L)'
;MDILPGSRSRRSAQLREEFVAYLEERVAELVAEGLEEEDAWEQARKAFGDIEAVEAEVHAVHDGKRRWGSMKEGLKSPLRDARNAVRGLVRAPGFTLVALATLALGLGANTAVYSLVDAALFRSPPVEGPDELIALYTTSRRGFPRSATSYPDFLDYRERGTTLQGLAATSTLPASLGHDERG
;
A
#
# COMPACT_ATOMS: atom_id res chain seq x y z
N MET A 1 21.55 32.39 -21.12
CA MET A 1 20.17 32.14 -20.67
C MET A 1 19.34 32.04 -21.93
N ASP A 2 19.20 30.83 -22.46
CA ASP A 2 18.38 30.55 -23.64
C ASP A 2 17.57 29.29 -23.37
N ILE A 3 16.25 29.46 -23.43
CA ILE A 3 15.27 28.46 -22.99
C ILE A 3 15.09 27.46 -24.12
N LEU A 4 15.43 26.19 -23.87
CA LEU A 4 15.19 25.08 -24.80
C LEU A 4 13.72 25.10 -25.28
N PRO A 5 13.44 25.20 -26.59
CA PRO A 5 12.07 25.21 -27.08
C PRO A 5 11.43 23.84 -26.84
N GLY A 6 10.27 23.89 -26.17
CA GLY A 6 9.55 22.74 -25.68
C GLY A 6 9.23 21.70 -26.76
N SER A 7 9.09 20.46 -26.32
CA SER A 7 8.79 19.24 -27.09
C SER A 7 7.56 19.30 -28.02
N ARG A 8 6.85 20.43 -28.07
CA ARG A 8 5.77 20.72 -29.04
C ARG A 8 6.30 21.09 -30.42
N SER A 9 7.38 21.87 -30.50
CA SER A 9 7.89 22.41 -31.78
C SER A 9 8.60 21.35 -32.63
N ARG A 10 9.26 20.37 -32.02
CA ARG A 10 9.93 19.29 -32.76
C ARG A 10 8.95 18.28 -33.36
N ARG A 11 7.85 17.99 -32.67
CA ARG A 11 6.85 17.02 -33.12
C ARG A 11 5.96 17.57 -34.23
N SER A 12 5.60 18.86 -34.15
CA SER A 12 4.88 19.53 -35.24
C SER A 12 5.74 19.75 -36.50
N ALA A 13 7.07 19.89 -36.36
CA ALA A 13 7.98 19.93 -37.49
C ALA A 13 8.09 18.55 -38.19
N GLN A 14 8.25 17.47 -37.43
CA GLN A 14 8.29 16.10 -37.98
C GLN A 14 7.01 15.69 -38.70
N LEU A 15 5.84 16.02 -38.13
CA LEU A 15 4.55 15.71 -38.75
C LEU A 15 4.33 16.46 -40.07
N ARG A 16 4.87 17.68 -40.20
CA ARG A 16 4.81 18.44 -41.47
C ARG A 16 5.72 17.83 -42.54
N GLU A 17 6.87 17.28 -42.14
CA GLU A 17 7.79 16.62 -43.06
C GLU A 17 7.21 15.30 -43.59
N GLU A 18 6.63 14.48 -42.71
CA GLU A 18 5.90 13.27 -43.11
C GLU A 18 4.67 13.59 -43.99
N PHE A 19 3.99 14.70 -43.70
CA PHE A 19 2.83 15.15 -44.48
C PHE A 19 3.19 15.55 -45.91
N VAL A 20 4.26 16.33 -46.09
CA VAL A 20 4.73 16.73 -47.43
C VAL A 20 5.17 15.51 -48.23
N ALA A 21 5.90 14.59 -47.61
CA ALA A 21 6.34 13.34 -48.26
C ALA A 21 5.15 12.49 -48.74
N TYR A 22 4.08 12.40 -47.94
CA TYR A 22 2.86 11.68 -48.33
C TYR A 22 2.12 12.35 -49.51
N LEU A 23 2.03 13.68 -49.52
CA LEU A 23 1.38 14.41 -50.62
C LEU A 23 2.16 14.28 -51.93
N GLU A 24 3.49 14.38 -51.87
CA GLU A 24 4.34 14.19 -53.05
C GLU A 24 4.18 12.79 -53.65
N GLU A 25 4.16 11.75 -52.81
CA GLU A 25 3.92 10.37 -53.24
C GLU A 25 2.54 10.22 -53.91
N ARG A 26 1.49 10.78 -53.29
CA ARG A 26 0.13 10.68 -53.83
C ARG A 26 -0.06 11.48 -55.12
N VAL A 27 0.58 12.63 -55.25
CA VAL A 27 0.55 13.42 -56.49
C VAL A 27 1.26 12.67 -57.62
N ALA A 28 2.42 12.06 -57.34
CA ALA A 28 3.14 11.26 -58.32
C ALA A 28 2.31 10.05 -58.82
N GLU A 29 1.55 9.42 -57.93
CA GLU A 29 0.61 8.33 -58.27
C GLU A 29 -0.52 8.81 -59.19
N LEU A 30 -1.15 9.94 -58.85
CA LEU A 30 -2.26 10.52 -59.64
C LEU A 30 -1.80 11.02 -61.03
N VAL A 31 -0.59 11.59 -61.11
CA VAL A 31 0.01 11.99 -62.39
C VAL A 31 0.35 10.77 -63.24
N ALA A 32 0.84 9.68 -62.62
CA ALA A 32 1.08 8.42 -63.32
C ALA A 32 -0.22 7.76 -63.83
N GLU A 33 -1.34 7.98 -63.14
CA GLU A 33 -2.68 7.59 -63.59
C GLU A 33 -3.26 8.51 -64.68
N GLY A 34 -2.55 9.57 -65.04
CA GLY A 34 -2.84 10.43 -66.19
C GLY A 34 -3.53 11.75 -65.86
N LEU A 35 -3.59 12.16 -64.58
CA LEU A 35 -4.02 13.51 -64.21
C LEU A 35 -2.93 14.54 -64.47
N GLU A 36 -3.32 15.77 -64.80
CA GLU A 36 -2.38 16.89 -64.79
C GLU A 36 -1.93 17.21 -63.37
N GLU A 37 -0.68 17.64 -63.24
CA GLU A 37 0.00 17.86 -61.97
C GLU A 37 -0.77 18.83 -61.06
N GLU A 38 -1.34 19.89 -61.63
CA GLU A 38 -2.12 20.90 -60.89
C GLU A 38 -3.40 20.31 -60.27
N ASP A 39 -4.12 19.47 -61.02
CA ASP A 39 -5.34 18.79 -60.57
C ASP A 39 -5.02 17.68 -59.56
N ALA A 40 -3.90 16.96 -59.75
CA ALA A 40 -3.41 15.94 -58.83
C ALA A 40 -3.08 16.52 -57.45
N TRP A 41 -2.46 17.70 -57.40
CA TRP A 41 -2.20 18.43 -56.16
C TRP A 41 -3.48 18.83 -55.43
N GLU A 42 -4.47 19.33 -56.16
CA GLU A 42 -5.75 19.72 -55.56
C GLU A 42 -6.50 18.50 -55.01
N GLN A 43 -6.45 17.38 -55.74
CA GLN A 43 -7.10 16.13 -55.34
C GLN A 43 -6.39 15.45 -54.16
N ALA A 44 -5.06 15.41 -54.15
CA ALA A 44 -4.27 14.88 -53.03
C ALA A 44 -4.51 15.68 -51.75
N ARG A 45 -4.60 17.02 -51.86
CA ARG A 45 -4.91 17.91 -50.74
C ARG A 45 -6.33 17.68 -50.21
N LYS A 46 -7.32 17.48 -51.09
CA LYS A 46 -8.71 17.17 -50.71
C LYS A 46 -8.84 15.78 -50.06
N ALA A 47 -8.11 14.79 -50.55
CA ALA A 47 -8.14 13.43 -50.04
C ALA A 47 -7.57 13.31 -48.61
N PHE A 48 -6.61 14.18 -48.24
CA PHE A 48 -6.01 14.14 -46.91
C PHE A 48 -6.94 14.64 -45.79
N GLY A 49 -7.83 15.59 -46.08
CA GLY A 49 -8.73 16.15 -45.07
C GLY A 49 -8.02 17.01 -44.00
N ASP A 50 -8.80 17.69 -43.16
CA ASP A 50 -8.32 18.74 -42.25
C ASP A 50 -7.37 18.20 -41.16
N ILE A 51 -6.06 18.48 -41.30
CA ILE A 51 -5.00 18.06 -40.36
C ILE A 51 -5.34 18.43 -38.92
N GLU A 52 -5.99 19.57 -38.69
CA GLU A 52 -6.36 20.00 -37.34
C GLU A 52 -7.38 19.07 -36.68
N ALA A 53 -8.25 18.41 -37.46
CA ALA A 53 -9.21 17.44 -36.94
C ALA A 53 -8.53 16.13 -36.54
N VAL A 54 -7.55 15.66 -37.32
CA VAL A 54 -6.75 14.47 -37.00
C VAL A 54 -5.83 14.75 -35.82
N GLU A 55 -5.26 15.95 -35.71
CA GLU A 55 -4.44 16.36 -34.57
C GLU A 55 -5.29 16.48 -33.29
N ALA A 56 -6.54 16.98 -33.39
CA ALA A 56 -7.50 17.00 -32.29
C ALA A 56 -7.91 15.59 -31.81
N GLU A 57 -8.06 14.64 -32.74
CA GLU A 57 -8.40 13.25 -32.44
C GLU A 57 -7.21 12.48 -31.85
N VAL A 58 -6.00 12.67 -32.37
CA VAL A 58 -4.75 12.12 -31.82
C VAL A 58 -4.42 12.73 -30.45
N HIS A 59 -4.86 13.97 -30.19
CA HIS A 59 -4.79 14.58 -28.87
C HIS A 59 -5.78 14.01 -27.85
N ALA A 60 -6.90 13.42 -28.29
CA ALA A 60 -7.84 12.72 -27.40
C ALA A 60 -7.28 11.38 -26.89
N VAL A 61 -6.36 10.76 -27.63
CA VAL A 61 -5.76 9.45 -27.27
C VAL A 61 -4.61 9.58 -26.25
N HIS A 62 -4.10 10.80 -25.99
CA HIS A 62 -3.04 11.05 -24.99
C HIS A 62 -3.53 11.07 -23.52
N ASP A 63 -4.73 10.54 -23.25
CA ASP A 63 -5.36 10.47 -21.93
C ASP A 63 -4.76 9.41 -20.97
N GLY A 64 -3.66 8.76 -21.34
CA GLY A 64 -2.92 7.85 -20.45
C GLY A 64 -2.27 8.54 -19.25
N LYS A 65 -1.92 9.84 -19.36
CA LYS A 65 -1.38 10.63 -18.23
C LYS A 65 -2.46 11.23 -17.33
N ARG A 66 -3.71 11.27 -17.77
CA ARG A 66 -4.81 11.85 -16.99
C ARG A 66 -5.27 10.94 -15.86
N ARG A 67 -5.08 9.63 -15.94
CA ARG A 67 -5.55 8.72 -14.88
C ARG A 67 -4.88 8.96 -13.53
N TRP A 68 -3.62 9.40 -13.51
CA TRP A 68 -2.92 9.79 -12.27
C TRP A 68 -3.19 11.26 -11.88
N GLY A 69 -3.34 12.18 -12.84
CA GLY A 69 -3.67 13.59 -12.59
C GLY A 69 -5.11 13.81 -12.11
N SER A 70 -6.07 13.05 -12.63
CA SER A 70 -7.50 13.16 -12.35
C SER A 70 -7.91 12.48 -11.04
N MET A 71 -7.09 11.55 -10.52
CA MET A 71 -7.21 11.10 -9.11
C MET A 71 -6.99 12.25 -8.12
N LYS A 72 -6.16 13.26 -8.45
CA LYS A 72 -6.00 14.48 -7.63
C LYS A 72 -7.14 15.49 -7.85
N GLU A 73 -7.82 15.45 -8.99
CA GLU A 73 -8.96 16.33 -9.29
C GLU A 73 -10.27 15.88 -8.63
N GLY A 74 -10.39 14.60 -8.29
CA GLY A 74 -11.48 14.07 -7.46
C GLY A 74 -11.43 14.52 -6.00
N LEU A 75 -10.28 15.06 -5.56
CA LEU A 75 -10.10 15.64 -4.22
C LEU A 75 -10.37 17.15 -4.20
N LYS A 76 -11.34 17.64 -4.99
CA LYS A 76 -11.77 19.03 -4.90
C LYS A 76 -12.61 19.22 -3.63
N SER A 77 -11.89 19.56 -2.54
CA SER A 77 -12.37 19.95 -1.20
C SER A 77 -12.75 18.80 -0.25
N PRO A 78 -11.75 18.05 0.27
CA PRO A 78 -11.99 17.02 1.29
C PRO A 78 -12.65 17.59 2.55
N LEU A 79 -12.41 18.87 2.86
CA LEU A 79 -13.01 19.59 3.97
C LEU A 79 -14.52 19.80 3.79
N ARG A 80 -14.98 20.06 2.57
CA ARG A 80 -16.41 20.27 2.29
C ARG A 80 -17.17 18.95 2.39
N ASP A 81 -16.58 17.87 1.88
CA ASP A 81 -17.16 16.53 1.95
C ASP A 81 -17.19 16.01 3.39
N ALA A 82 -16.10 16.21 4.15
CA ALA A 82 -16.07 15.90 5.58
C ALA A 82 -17.13 16.70 6.36
N ARG A 83 -17.26 18.01 6.09
CA ARG A 83 -18.30 18.84 6.73
C ARG A 83 -19.71 18.35 6.42
N ASN A 84 -19.96 17.95 5.18
CA ASN A 84 -21.25 17.43 4.75
C ASN A 84 -21.54 16.07 5.41
N ALA A 85 -20.55 15.18 5.50
CA ALA A 85 -20.66 13.89 6.17
C ALA A 85 -20.94 14.04 7.68
N VAL A 86 -20.19 14.92 8.37
CA VAL A 86 -20.42 15.24 9.79
C VAL A 86 -21.83 15.80 10.01
N ARG A 87 -22.27 16.70 9.13
CA ARG A 87 -23.63 17.25 9.20
C ARG A 87 -24.71 16.17 8.96
N GLY A 88 -24.40 15.15 8.16
CA GLY A 88 -25.24 13.96 8.00
C GLY A 88 -25.33 13.13 9.29
N LEU A 89 -24.19 12.87 9.92
CA LEU A 89 -24.10 12.13 11.19
C LEU A 89 -24.86 12.83 12.33
N VAL A 90 -24.79 14.16 12.42
CA VAL A 90 -25.52 14.97 13.42
C VAL A 90 -27.03 14.95 13.18
N ARG A 91 -27.49 14.81 11.92
CA ARG A 91 -28.92 14.74 11.58
C ARG A 91 -29.55 13.37 11.83
N ALA A 92 -28.74 12.32 11.97
CA ALA A 92 -29.21 10.94 12.21
C ALA A 92 -28.59 10.35 13.49
N PRO A 93 -28.90 10.90 14.69
CA PRO A 93 -28.21 10.57 15.93
C PRO A 93 -28.32 9.09 16.33
N GLY A 94 -29.46 8.44 16.06
CA GLY A 94 -29.65 7.02 16.38
C GLY A 94 -28.70 6.09 15.60
N PHE A 95 -28.60 6.29 14.28
CA PHE A 95 -27.66 5.54 13.44
C PHE A 95 -26.20 5.81 13.83
N THR A 96 -25.87 7.09 14.07
CA THR A 96 -24.53 7.50 14.49
C THR A 96 -24.13 6.86 15.81
N LEU A 97 -25.03 6.79 16.79
CA LEU A 97 -24.74 6.14 18.08
C LEU A 97 -24.45 4.64 17.93
N VAL A 98 -25.27 3.92 17.15
CA VAL A 98 -25.04 2.49 16.89
C VAL A 98 -23.71 2.29 16.16
N ALA A 99 -23.45 3.07 15.12
CA ALA A 99 -22.20 3.00 14.36
C ALA A 99 -20.97 3.26 15.25
N LEU A 100 -21.02 4.29 16.11
CA LEU A 100 -19.97 4.60 17.06
C LEU A 100 -19.79 3.50 18.11
N ALA A 101 -20.88 2.92 18.62
CA ALA A 101 -20.82 1.82 19.58
C ALA A 101 -20.18 0.57 18.96
N THR A 102 -20.56 0.19 17.74
CA THR A 102 -19.95 -0.93 17.03
C THR A 102 -18.47 -0.67 16.75
N LEU A 103 -18.12 0.54 16.31
CA LEU A 103 -16.73 0.92 16.06
C LEU A 103 -15.91 0.90 17.35
N ALA A 104 -16.44 1.45 18.45
CA ALA A 104 -15.79 1.46 19.75
C ALA A 104 -15.59 0.05 20.30
N LEU A 105 -16.58 -0.84 20.15
CA LEU A 105 -16.45 -2.25 20.54
C LEU A 105 -15.38 -2.96 19.71
N GLY A 106 -15.38 -2.78 18.39
CA GLY A 106 -14.38 -3.40 17.51
C GLY A 106 -12.95 -2.92 17.80
N LEU A 107 -12.77 -1.60 17.92
CA LEU A 107 -11.46 -1.02 18.26
C LEU A 107 -11.03 -1.38 19.68
N GLY A 108 -11.95 -1.30 20.65
CA GLY A 108 -11.70 -1.56 22.05
C GLY A 108 -11.37 -3.03 22.33
N ALA A 109 -12.10 -3.97 21.73
CA ALA A 109 -11.83 -5.39 21.87
C ALA A 109 -10.44 -5.75 21.33
N ASN A 110 -10.10 -5.29 20.13
CA ASN A 110 -8.78 -5.52 19.54
C ASN A 110 -7.66 -4.90 20.39
N THR A 111 -7.86 -3.66 20.87
CA THR A 111 -6.89 -2.96 21.73
C THR A 111 -6.74 -3.65 23.09
N ALA A 112 -7.81 -4.19 23.67
CA ALA A 112 -7.79 -4.89 24.95
C ALA A 112 -7.03 -6.21 24.84
N VAL A 113 -7.28 -6.99 23.78
CA VAL A 113 -6.53 -8.23 23.51
C VAL A 113 -5.05 -7.92 23.31
N TYR A 114 -4.71 -6.92 22.50
CA TYR A 114 -3.31 -6.55 22.28
C TYR A 114 -2.65 -6.04 23.58
N SER A 115 -3.32 -5.19 24.35
CA SER A 115 -2.80 -4.71 25.63
C SER A 115 -2.59 -5.83 26.64
N LEU A 116 -3.49 -6.82 26.67
CA LEU A 116 -3.34 -7.99 27.53
C LEU A 116 -2.17 -8.86 27.10
N VAL A 117 -2.04 -9.11 25.79
CA VAL A 117 -0.92 -9.84 25.20
C VAL A 117 0.40 -9.11 25.47
N ASP A 118 0.44 -7.80 25.24
CA ASP A 118 1.61 -6.97 25.52
C ASP A 118 2.00 -7.03 27.00
N ALA A 119 1.05 -6.84 27.91
CA ALA A 119 1.30 -6.91 29.34
C ALA A 119 1.71 -8.31 29.83
N ALA A 120 1.19 -9.38 29.21
CA ALA A 120 1.44 -10.75 29.66
C ALA A 120 2.67 -11.40 29.01
N LEU A 121 2.96 -11.09 27.74
CA LEU A 121 4.01 -11.74 26.94
C LEU A 121 5.22 -10.83 26.67
N PHE A 122 5.01 -9.52 26.52
CA PHE A 122 6.06 -8.61 26.03
C PHE A 122 6.60 -7.67 27.11
N ARG A 123 5.83 -7.37 28.15
CA ARG A 123 6.34 -6.63 29.29
C ARG A 123 7.37 -7.49 29.99
N SER A 124 8.64 -7.09 29.86
CA SER A 124 9.75 -7.76 30.52
C SER A 124 9.42 -7.99 31.98
N PRO A 125 9.60 -9.21 32.51
CA PRO A 125 9.40 -9.48 33.93
C PRO A 125 10.20 -8.45 34.73
N PRO A 126 9.70 -7.97 35.89
CA PRO A 126 10.38 -6.97 36.71
C PRO A 126 11.61 -7.60 37.40
N VAL A 127 12.62 -7.91 36.59
CA VAL A 127 13.90 -8.45 36.99
C VAL A 127 14.97 -7.48 36.50
N GLU A 128 15.93 -7.20 37.38
CA GLU A 128 17.07 -6.36 37.03
C GLU A 128 17.91 -7.06 35.96
N GLY A 129 18.22 -6.37 34.86
CA GLY A 129 19.04 -6.93 33.76
C GLY A 129 18.34 -8.00 32.92
N PRO A 130 17.21 -7.73 32.23
CA PRO A 130 16.50 -8.72 31.41
C PRO A 130 17.36 -9.36 30.30
N ASP A 131 18.36 -8.65 29.80
CA ASP A 131 19.29 -9.16 28.76
C ASP A 131 20.33 -10.16 29.32
N GLU A 132 20.46 -10.27 30.64
CA GLU A 132 21.38 -11.19 31.32
C GLU A 132 20.70 -12.51 31.71
N LEU A 133 19.40 -12.65 31.43
CA LEU A 133 18.64 -13.87 31.73
C LEU A 133 19.00 -15.01 30.78
N ILE A 134 19.37 -16.15 31.36
CA ILE A 134 19.62 -17.39 30.61
C ILE A 134 18.68 -18.51 31.07
N ALA A 135 18.23 -19.33 30.12
CA ALA A 135 17.43 -20.50 30.41
C ALA A 135 18.33 -21.74 30.57
N LEU A 136 18.33 -22.33 31.77
CA LEU A 136 19.06 -23.56 32.07
C LEU A 136 18.19 -24.78 31.78
N TYR A 137 18.66 -25.68 30.91
CA TYR A 137 18.00 -26.94 30.60
C TYR A 137 18.90 -28.13 30.93
N THR A 138 18.30 -29.26 31.31
CA THR A 138 19.04 -30.52 31.43
C THR A 138 18.87 -31.36 30.17
N THR A 139 19.85 -32.21 29.87
CA THR A 139 19.68 -33.24 28.85
C THR A 139 19.17 -34.52 29.48
N SER A 140 18.09 -35.07 28.93
CA SER A 140 17.60 -36.39 29.35
C SER A 140 18.42 -37.49 28.70
N ARG A 141 18.61 -38.62 29.41
CA ARG A 141 19.18 -39.84 28.83
C ARG A 141 18.39 -40.38 27.62
N ARG A 142 17.14 -39.95 27.44
CA ARG A 142 16.32 -40.24 26.25
C ARG A 142 16.63 -39.35 25.03
N GLY A 143 17.66 -38.49 25.11
CA GLY A 143 18.09 -37.66 23.98
C GLY A 143 17.26 -36.40 23.76
N PHE A 144 16.49 -35.95 24.77
CA PHE A 144 15.79 -34.67 24.71
C PHE A 144 16.72 -33.54 25.19
N PRO A 145 17.20 -32.66 24.29
CA PRO A 145 18.24 -31.68 24.58
C PRO A 145 17.78 -30.52 25.48
N ARG A 146 16.47 -30.40 25.74
CA ARG A 146 15.87 -29.38 26.61
C ARG A 146 14.84 -29.98 27.56
N SER A 147 15.31 -30.83 28.47
CA SER A 147 14.48 -31.44 29.51
C SER A 147 14.37 -30.55 30.74
N ALA A 148 13.26 -30.65 31.45
CA ALA A 148 13.04 -29.96 32.71
C ALA A 148 14.10 -30.40 33.73
N THR A 149 14.72 -29.44 34.40
CA THR A 149 15.68 -29.67 35.49
C THR A 149 14.96 -30.25 36.69
N SER A 150 15.49 -31.34 37.26
CA SER A 150 14.91 -31.92 38.47
C SER A 150 15.18 -31.01 39.68
N TYR A 151 14.32 -31.07 40.70
CA TYR A 151 14.52 -30.27 41.93
C TYR A 151 15.87 -30.54 42.62
N PRO A 152 16.35 -31.80 42.72
CA PRO A 152 17.70 -32.07 43.21
C PRO A 152 18.80 -31.41 42.38
N ASP A 153 18.73 -31.44 41.06
CA ASP A 153 19.73 -30.78 40.19
C ASP A 153 19.71 -29.25 40.41
N PHE A 154 18.53 -28.65 40.60
CA PHE A 154 18.42 -27.24 40.95
C PHE A 154 19.12 -26.91 42.27
N LEU A 155 18.96 -27.74 43.30
CA LEU A 155 19.67 -27.56 44.57
C LEU A 155 21.18 -27.63 44.39
N ASP A 156 21.66 -28.62 43.62
CA ASP A 156 23.09 -28.82 43.35
C ASP A 156 23.68 -27.62 42.58
N TYR A 157 22.95 -27.08 41.58
CA TYR A 157 23.36 -25.87 40.86
C TYR A 157 23.34 -24.62 41.74
N ARG A 158 22.38 -24.51 42.65
CA ARG A 158 22.28 -23.36 43.57
C ARG A 158 23.37 -23.36 44.63
N GLU A 159 23.77 -24.54 45.11
CA GLU A 159 24.80 -24.69 46.14
C GLU A 159 26.23 -24.61 45.57
N ARG A 160 26.45 -25.08 44.33
CA ARG A 160 27.79 -25.20 43.74
C ARG A 160 28.07 -24.24 42.58
N GLY A 161 27.05 -23.59 42.03
CA GLY A 161 27.19 -22.67 40.91
C GLY A 161 27.80 -21.33 41.33
N THR A 162 28.83 -20.88 40.63
CA THR A 162 29.51 -19.59 40.88
C THR A 162 29.44 -18.62 39.70
N THR A 163 28.94 -19.06 38.55
CA THR A 163 28.88 -18.28 37.31
C THR A 163 27.62 -17.44 37.17
N LEU A 164 26.57 -17.71 37.96
CA LEU A 164 25.29 -17.00 37.92
C LEU A 164 25.09 -16.25 39.24
N GLN A 165 24.61 -15.01 39.17
CA GLN A 165 24.28 -14.22 40.36
C GLN A 165 23.10 -14.82 41.15
N GLY A 166 22.19 -15.53 40.48
CA GLY A 166 21.03 -16.15 41.10
C GLY A 166 20.39 -17.21 40.21
N LEU A 167 19.63 -18.12 40.83
CA LEU A 167 18.93 -19.21 40.18
C LEU A 167 17.48 -19.24 40.67
N ALA A 168 16.54 -19.25 39.73
CA ALA A 168 15.11 -19.42 39.99
C ALA A 168 14.60 -20.68 39.27
N ALA A 169 13.69 -21.41 39.91
CA ALA A 169 13.02 -22.56 39.32
C ALA A 169 11.55 -22.22 39.07
N THR A 170 11.06 -22.53 37.88
CA THR A 170 9.65 -22.36 37.51
C THR A 170 9.06 -23.70 37.14
N SER A 171 7.88 -24.03 37.67
CA SER A 171 7.04 -25.12 37.17
C SER A 171 5.76 -24.54 36.59
N THR A 172 5.37 -25.00 35.41
CA THR A 172 4.07 -24.64 34.83
C THR A 172 3.04 -25.61 35.36
N LEU A 173 2.15 -25.14 36.23
CA LEU A 173 0.98 -25.90 36.66
C LEU A 173 -0.19 -25.53 35.74
N PRO A 174 -0.75 -26.48 34.96
CA PRO A 174 -1.98 -26.21 34.23
C PRO A 174 -3.11 -25.99 35.24
N ALA A 175 -3.69 -24.79 35.24
CA ALA A 175 -4.87 -24.46 36.01
C ALA A 175 -6.06 -24.28 35.06
N SER A 176 -7.17 -24.98 35.31
CA SER A 176 -8.42 -24.78 34.58
C SER A 176 -9.31 -23.77 35.31
N LEU A 177 -9.73 -22.72 34.62
CA LEU A 177 -10.74 -21.77 35.11
C LEU A 177 -12.12 -22.33 34.76
N GLY A 178 -12.82 -22.89 35.76
CA GLY A 178 -14.23 -23.27 35.64
C GLY A 178 -15.11 -22.23 36.33
N HIS A 179 -16.15 -21.76 35.64
CA HIS A 179 -17.22 -20.97 36.24
C HIS A 179 -18.24 -21.95 36.86
N ASP A 180 -18.43 -21.92 38.17
CA ASP A 180 -19.41 -22.75 38.87
C ASP A 180 -20.79 -22.10 38.78
N GLU A 181 -21.61 -22.53 37.82
CA GLU A 181 -23.02 -22.09 37.69
C GLU A 181 -23.94 -22.96 38.56
N ARG A 182 -23.77 -22.89 39.88
CA ARG A 182 -24.75 -23.45 40.83
C ARG A 182 -25.34 -22.33 41.68
N GLY A 183 -26.48 -21.83 41.23
CA GLY A 183 -27.43 -21.02 41.99
C GLY A 183 -28.84 -21.37 41.54
#